data_AF-V9XP91-F1
#
_entry.id   AF-V9XP91-F1
#
_cell.length_a   1.000
_cell.length_b   1.000
_cell.length_c   1.000
_cell.angle_alpha   90.00
_cell.angle_beta   90.00
_cell.angle_gamma   90.00
#
_symmetry.space_group_name_H-M   'P 1'
#
loop_
_entity.id
_entity.type
_entity.pdbx_description
1 polymer ?
#
loop_
_entity_poly.entity_id
_entity_poly.type
_entity_poly.pdbx_seq_one_letter_code
_entity_poly.pdbx_strand_id
1 'polypeptide(L)'
;MLEFFRRKRRRATPSTESWMGRCIGTATPTELEHAQRLLTACHVTAPFVEPDEDEYELWRAGKLVPFYLTELLNAGGHFGPEVDTACLAEEPAVDRWEVGVEYPSWEQTVALARFLDVRVGDLAHPDAEPRHHEVRPRLKISGLAILSFEPAAVSAVTAGAGATERVTHDDHPDA
;
A
#
# COMPACT_ATOMS: atom_id res chain seq x y z
N MET A 1 -30.17 32.52 -12.90
CA MET A 1 -31.34 31.63 -13.08
C MET A 1 -30.89 30.26 -12.57
N LEU A 2 -31.30 29.90 -11.36
CA LEU A 2 -30.82 28.73 -10.61
C LEU A 2 -31.75 27.55 -10.90
N GLU A 3 -31.28 26.53 -11.63
CA GLU A 3 -32.05 25.32 -11.89
C GLU A 3 -31.82 24.27 -10.79
N PHE A 4 -32.88 24.02 -10.03
CA PHE A 4 -32.98 23.02 -8.98
C PHE A 4 -33.16 21.62 -9.57
N PHE A 5 -32.13 20.77 -9.55
CA PHE A 5 -32.31 19.34 -9.83
C PHE A 5 -32.79 18.58 -8.59
N ARG A 6 -34.09 18.26 -8.59
CA ARG A 6 -34.77 17.33 -7.67
C ARG A 6 -34.08 15.95 -7.67
N ARG A 7 -33.32 15.65 -6.62
CA ARG A 7 -32.75 14.32 -6.35
C ARG A 7 -33.88 13.37 -5.89
N LYS A 8 -34.35 12.50 -6.80
CA LYS A 8 -35.24 11.36 -6.46
C LYS A 8 -34.50 10.45 -5.48
N ARG A 9 -34.91 10.43 -4.21
CA ARG A 9 -34.50 9.41 -3.24
C ARG A 9 -35.04 8.05 -3.69
N ARG A 10 -34.21 7.23 -4.33
CA ARG A 10 -34.49 5.79 -4.44
C ARG A 10 -34.16 5.19 -3.08
N ARG A 11 -35.17 4.60 -2.45
CA ARG A 11 -35.06 3.79 -1.25
C ARG A 11 -34.31 2.52 -1.66
N ALA A 12 -33.04 2.42 -1.29
CA ALA A 12 -32.27 1.20 -1.46
C ALA A 12 -32.78 0.17 -0.44
N THR A 13 -33.34 -0.93 -0.93
CA THR A 13 -33.44 -2.19 -0.19
C THR A 13 -32.03 -2.67 0.17
N PRO A 14 -31.77 -3.14 1.41
CA PRO A 14 -30.48 -3.72 1.73
C PRO A 14 -30.36 -5.04 0.96
N SER A 15 -29.55 -5.04 -0.10
CA SER A 15 -29.12 -6.28 -0.73
C SER A 15 -28.10 -6.92 0.21
N THR A 16 -28.55 -7.95 0.92
CA THR A 16 -27.72 -8.87 1.69
C THR A 16 -27.03 -9.84 0.73
N GLU A 17 -26.17 -9.32 -0.14
CA GLU A 17 -25.37 -10.14 -1.04
C GLU A 17 -23.90 -9.97 -0.70
N SER A 18 -23.43 -10.86 0.19
CA SER A 18 -22.13 -11.54 0.10
C SER A 18 -20.96 -10.69 -0.43
N TRP A 19 -20.56 -9.69 0.36
CA TRP A 19 -19.32 -8.93 0.14
C TRP A 19 -18.31 -9.27 1.22
N MET A 20 -17.69 -10.44 1.14
CA MET A 20 -16.57 -10.77 2.00
C MET A 20 -15.55 -11.61 1.22
N GLY A 21 -14.44 -10.97 0.81
CA GLY A 21 -13.15 -11.63 0.97
C GLY A 21 -13.04 -12.08 2.42
N ARG A 22 -12.51 -13.29 2.64
CA ARG A 22 -12.63 -14.09 3.88
C ARG A 22 -13.13 -13.30 5.09
N CYS A 23 -14.40 -13.52 5.42
CA CYS A 23 -15.03 -12.95 6.61
C CYS A 23 -14.11 -13.19 7.82
N ILE A 24 -14.00 -12.21 8.73
CA ILE A 24 -13.43 -12.38 10.08
C ILE A 24 -13.97 -13.65 10.76
N GLY A 25 -15.21 -14.06 10.44
CA GLY A 25 -15.81 -15.31 10.91
C GLY A 25 -15.19 -16.63 10.41
N THR A 26 -14.25 -16.58 9.47
CA THR A 26 -13.51 -17.75 8.94
C THR A 26 -12.00 -17.67 9.20
N ALA A 27 -11.52 -16.56 9.77
CA ALA A 27 -10.13 -16.39 10.12
C ALA A 27 -9.80 -17.21 11.37
N THR A 28 -8.62 -17.83 11.37
CA THR A 28 -8.05 -18.47 12.55
C THR A 28 -7.73 -17.42 13.62
N PRO A 29 -7.68 -17.80 14.91
CA PRO A 29 -7.28 -16.88 15.99
C PRO A 29 -5.94 -16.17 15.71
N THR A 30 -4.96 -16.90 15.17
CA THR A 30 -3.65 -16.35 14.80
C THR A 30 -3.74 -15.31 13.69
N GLU A 31 -4.59 -15.50 12.69
CA GLU A 31 -4.82 -14.51 11.63
C GLU A 31 -5.51 -13.25 12.19
N LEU A 32 -6.42 -13.41 13.15
CA LEU A 32 -7.07 -12.29 13.82
C LEU A 32 -6.09 -11.50 14.70
N GLU A 33 -5.26 -12.19 15.49
CA GLU A 33 -4.22 -11.55 16.31
C GLU A 33 -3.22 -10.81 15.43
N HIS A 34 -2.79 -11.43 14.33
CA HIS A 34 -1.91 -10.82 13.35
C HIS A 34 -2.55 -9.55 12.75
N ALA A 35 -3.79 -9.65 12.25
CA ALA A 35 -4.51 -8.51 11.71
C ALA A 35 -4.67 -7.39 12.75
N GLN A 36 -5.00 -7.74 13.99
CA GLN A 36 -5.13 -6.78 15.07
C GLN A 36 -3.82 -6.04 15.35
N ARG A 37 -2.67 -6.75 15.37
CA ARG A 37 -1.36 -6.09 15.54
C ARG A 37 -1.13 -5.02 14.47
N LEU A 38 -1.31 -5.36 13.20
CA LEU A 38 -1.14 -4.40 12.10
C LEU A 38 -2.11 -3.22 12.23
N LEU A 39 -3.40 -3.48 12.46
CA LEU A 39 -4.40 -2.41 12.57
C LEU A 39 -4.09 -1.40 13.70
N THR A 40 -3.48 -1.86 14.79
CA THR A 40 -3.14 -0.99 15.93
C THR A 40 -1.77 -0.31 15.82
N ALA A 41 -0.93 -0.74 14.88
CA ALA A 41 0.44 -0.27 14.76
C ALA A 41 0.62 0.90 13.77
N CYS A 42 -0.44 1.31 13.05
CA CYS A 42 -0.39 2.46 12.15
C CYS A 42 -0.23 3.77 12.95
N HIS A 43 0.97 4.35 12.94
CA HIS A 43 1.25 5.65 13.54
C HIS A 43 2.44 6.31 12.84
N VAL A 44 2.45 7.64 12.81
CA VAL A 44 3.60 8.43 12.34
C VAL A 44 4.62 8.53 13.46
N THR A 45 5.86 8.12 13.21
CA THR A 45 6.91 8.12 14.22
C THR A 45 7.75 9.41 14.18
N ALA A 46 8.00 9.94 12.98
CA ALA A 46 8.78 11.16 12.76
C ALA A 46 8.48 11.76 11.37
N PRO A 47 8.83 13.04 11.13
CA PRO A 47 8.81 13.65 9.80
C PRO A 47 9.72 12.92 8.80
N PHE A 48 9.57 13.25 7.52
CA PHE A 48 10.40 12.65 6.48
C PHE A 48 11.89 12.93 6.68
N VAL A 49 12.69 11.89 6.50
CA VAL A 49 14.15 11.93 6.37
C VAL A 49 14.56 11.01 5.22
N GLU A 50 15.76 11.20 4.66
CA GLU A 50 16.27 10.27 3.65
C GLU A 50 16.34 8.85 4.23
N PRO A 51 15.77 7.85 3.52
CA PRO A 51 15.65 6.51 4.06
C PRO A 51 16.99 5.80 4.14
N ASP A 52 17.10 4.92 5.12
CA ASP A 52 18.28 4.08 5.34
C ASP A 52 18.12 2.69 4.71
N GLU A 53 19.16 1.86 4.84
CA GLU A 53 19.18 0.49 4.32
C GLU A 53 18.11 -0.40 4.95
N ASP A 54 17.79 -0.19 6.23
CA ASP A 54 16.78 -0.99 6.94
C ASP A 54 15.38 -0.73 6.36
N GLU A 55 15.07 0.54 6.04
CA GLU A 55 13.83 0.90 5.34
C GLU A 55 13.77 0.36 3.91
N TYR A 56 14.90 0.37 3.19
CA TYR A 56 15.00 -0.25 1.89
C TYR A 56 14.72 -1.76 1.95
N GLU A 57 15.29 -2.45 2.94
CA GLU A 57 15.08 -3.90 3.10
C GLU A 57 13.64 -4.24 3.53
N LEU A 58 12.98 -3.39 4.34
CA LEU A 58 11.54 -3.52 4.58
C LEU A 58 10.73 -3.41 3.28
N TRP A 59 10.99 -2.40 2.46
CA TRP A 59 10.34 -2.26 1.16
C TRP A 59 10.62 -3.46 0.25
N ARG A 60 11.88 -3.89 0.14
CA ARG A 60 12.32 -5.00 -0.70
C ARG A 60 11.65 -6.31 -0.30
N ALA A 61 11.46 -6.53 0.99
CA ALA A 61 10.78 -7.70 1.53
C ALA A 61 9.24 -7.65 1.40
N GLY A 62 8.68 -6.62 0.77
CA GLY A 62 7.23 -6.50 0.57
C GLY A 62 6.47 -6.11 1.84
N LYS A 63 7.11 -5.40 2.78
CA LYS A 63 6.56 -5.09 4.10
C LYS A 63 5.66 -3.86 4.15
N LEU A 64 5.48 -3.16 3.03
CA LEU A 64 4.49 -2.07 2.96
C LEU A 64 3.08 -2.61 3.22
N VAL A 65 2.27 -1.81 3.92
CA VAL A 65 0.90 -2.17 4.30
C VAL A 65 -0.08 -1.25 3.59
N PRO A 66 -0.89 -1.73 2.62
CA PRO A 66 -1.85 -0.89 1.88
C PRO A 66 -2.81 -0.09 2.77
N PHE A 67 -3.22 -0.68 3.90
CA PHE A 67 -4.02 0.00 4.90
C PHE A 67 -3.30 1.22 5.50
N TYR A 68 -1.99 1.20 5.71
CA TYR A 68 -1.25 2.36 6.24
C TYR A 68 -1.21 3.49 5.22
N LEU A 69 -0.95 3.16 3.95
CA LEU A 69 -1.02 4.13 2.84
C LEU A 69 -2.39 4.80 2.82
N THR A 70 -3.45 3.99 2.93
CA THR A 70 -4.83 4.45 2.96
C THR A 70 -5.10 5.42 4.11
N GLU A 71 -4.70 5.06 5.33
CA GLU A 71 -4.95 5.87 6.52
C GLU A 71 -4.15 7.18 6.51
N LEU A 72 -2.90 7.14 6.09
CA LEU A 72 -2.03 8.33 6.05
C LEU A 72 -2.48 9.32 4.97
N LEU A 73 -2.86 8.84 3.78
CA LEU A 73 -3.45 9.68 2.73
C LEU A 73 -4.76 10.32 3.20
N ASN A 74 -5.65 9.54 3.84
CA ASN A 74 -6.90 10.05 4.39
C ASN A 74 -6.65 11.11 5.48
N ALA A 75 -5.68 10.88 6.37
CA ALA A 75 -5.34 11.80 7.46
C ALA A 75 -4.80 13.14 6.96
N GLY A 76 -3.99 13.11 5.89
CA GLY A 76 -3.50 14.31 5.21
C GLY A 76 -4.52 14.99 4.29
N GLY A 77 -5.69 14.36 4.07
CA GLY A 77 -6.71 14.86 3.15
C GLY A 77 -6.27 14.84 1.68
N HIS A 78 -5.38 13.90 1.33
CA HIS A 78 -4.83 13.77 -0.01
C HIS A 78 -5.71 12.86 -0.86
N PHE A 79 -6.33 13.43 -1.89
CA PHE A 79 -7.25 12.72 -2.78
C PHE A 79 -7.06 13.19 -4.21
N GLY A 80 -7.34 12.31 -5.17
CA GLY A 80 -7.33 12.67 -6.59
C GLY A 80 -5.99 12.44 -7.30
N PRO A 81 -5.97 12.70 -8.62
CA PRO A 81 -4.84 12.36 -9.50
C PRO A 81 -3.55 13.14 -9.20
N GLU A 82 -3.65 14.24 -8.45
CA GLU A 82 -2.47 14.96 -7.95
C GLU A 82 -1.60 14.09 -7.03
N VAL A 83 -2.19 13.10 -6.35
CA VAL A 83 -1.46 12.18 -5.46
C VAL A 83 -0.56 11.26 -6.28
N ASP A 84 -1.06 10.66 -7.36
CA ASP A 84 -0.25 9.84 -8.27
C ASP A 84 0.93 10.66 -8.81
N THR A 85 0.66 11.89 -9.25
CA THR A 85 1.69 12.79 -9.77
C THR A 85 2.76 13.09 -8.72
N ALA A 86 2.37 13.39 -7.47
CA ALA A 86 3.30 13.64 -6.37
C ALA A 86 4.15 12.41 -6.03
N CYS A 87 3.61 11.21 -6.26
CA CYS A 87 4.28 9.93 -6.02
C CYS A 87 5.04 9.39 -7.23
N LEU A 88 5.23 10.20 -8.29
CA LEU A 88 5.91 9.79 -9.53
C LEU A 88 5.23 8.59 -10.22
N ALA A 89 3.91 8.52 -10.13
CA ALA A 89 3.10 7.44 -10.68
C ALA A 89 2.09 7.97 -11.70
N GLU A 90 1.59 7.06 -12.54
CA GLU A 90 0.50 7.34 -13.48
C GLU A 90 -0.83 6.87 -12.88
N GLU A 91 -1.85 7.72 -12.90
CA GLU A 91 -3.19 7.34 -12.45
C GLU A 91 -3.69 6.09 -13.18
N PRO A 92 -4.33 5.10 -12.51
CA PRO A 92 -4.67 5.03 -11.08
C PRO A 92 -3.71 4.13 -10.28
N ALA A 93 -2.42 4.43 -10.25
CA ALA A 93 -1.44 3.60 -9.53
C ALA A 93 -1.64 3.65 -8.01
N VAL A 94 -1.85 4.83 -7.42
CA VAL A 94 -2.01 4.97 -5.96
C VAL A 94 -3.26 4.23 -5.47
N ASP A 95 -4.37 4.33 -6.20
CA ASP A 95 -5.58 3.53 -5.91
C ASP A 95 -5.27 2.03 -5.90
N ARG A 96 -4.44 1.58 -6.84
CA ARG A 96 -4.00 0.18 -6.95
C ARG A 96 -3.05 -0.23 -5.83
N TRP A 97 -2.27 0.71 -5.30
CA TRP A 97 -1.44 0.49 -4.11
C TRP A 97 -2.30 0.34 -2.85
N GLU A 98 -3.30 1.21 -2.64
CA GLU A 98 -4.23 1.16 -1.50
C GLU A 98 -5.02 -0.17 -1.44
N VAL A 99 -5.31 -0.78 -2.59
CA VAL A 99 -5.93 -2.11 -2.64
C VAL A 99 -4.92 -3.25 -2.80
N GLY A 100 -3.62 -2.94 -2.83
CA GLY A 100 -2.49 -3.89 -2.83
C GLY A 100 -2.35 -4.79 -4.07
N VAL A 101 -2.86 -4.38 -5.23
CA VAL A 101 -2.70 -5.13 -6.51
C VAL A 101 -1.44 -4.72 -7.28
N GLU A 102 -0.91 -3.54 -7.01
CA GLU A 102 0.29 -2.99 -7.63
C GLU A 102 1.23 -2.54 -6.51
N TYR A 103 2.54 -2.81 -6.64
CA TYR A 103 3.54 -2.46 -5.64
C TYR A 103 4.31 -1.23 -6.13
N PRO A 104 4.49 -0.17 -5.32
CA PRO A 104 5.28 0.98 -5.73
C PRO A 104 6.77 0.62 -5.90
N SER A 105 7.44 1.27 -6.86
CA SER A 105 8.91 1.25 -6.93
C SER A 105 9.53 1.85 -5.66
N TRP A 106 10.84 1.66 -5.47
CA TRP A 106 11.54 2.27 -4.34
C TRP A 106 11.41 3.79 -4.40
N GLU A 107 11.68 4.40 -5.56
CA GLU A 107 11.59 5.84 -5.78
C GLU A 107 10.18 6.37 -5.54
N GLN A 108 9.15 5.63 -5.97
CA GLN A 108 7.74 5.98 -5.73
C GLN A 108 7.38 5.88 -4.23
N THR A 109 7.94 4.89 -3.52
CA THR A 109 7.75 4.73 -2.07
C THR A 109 8.38 5.89 -1.31
N VAL A 110 9.60 6.29 -1.68
CA VAL A 110 10.27 7.47 -1.09
C VAL A 110 9.52 8.75 -1.42
N ALA A 111 9.01 8.90 -2.65
CA ALA A 111 8.20 10.04 -3.05
C ALA A 111 6.90 10.14 -2.23
N LEU A 112 6.21 9.01 -2.01
CA LEU A 112 5.02 8.95 -1.17
C LEU A 112 5.33 9.32 0.29
N ALA A 113 6.39 8.76 0.88
CA ALA A 113 6.81 9.09 2.24
C ALA A 113 7.13 10.59 2.39
N ARG A 114 7.85 11.16 1.42
CA ARG A 114 8.15 12.60 1.39
C ARG A 114 6.91 13.46 1.22
N PHE A 115 5.97 13.04 0.38
CA PHE A 115 4.72 13.75 0.16
C PHE A 115 3.84 13.79 1.42
N LEU A 116 3.82 12.68 2.17
CA LEU A 116 3.10 12.55 3.43
C LEU A 116 3.82 13.15 4.64
N ASP A 117 5.09 13.56 4.48
CA ASP A 117 6.00 13.96 5.56
C ASP A 117 6.11 12.91 6.68
N VAL A 118 6.36 11.65 6.28
CA VAL A 118 6.54 10.50 7.19
C VAL A 118 7.79 9.72 6.84
N ARG A 119 8.23 8.81 7.73
CA ARG A 119 9.27 7.85 7.40
C ARG A 119 8.76 6.74 6.47
N VAL A 120 9.65 6.16 5.65
CA VAL A 120 9.29 4.98 4.85
C VAL A 120 8.90 3.81 5.76
N GLY A 121 9.54 3.68 6.92
CA GLY A 121 9.18 2.71 7.94
C GLY A 121 7.73 2.84 8.45
N ASP A 122 7.14 4.04 8.44
CA ASP A 122 5.75 4.27 8.87
C ASP A 122 4.73 3.72 7.84
N LEU A 123 5.17 3.45 6.61
CA LEU A 123 4.37 2.81 5.56
C LEU A 123 4.43 1.26 5.64
N ALA A 124 5.31 0.71 6.49
CA ALA A 124 5.63 -0.70 6.57
C ALA A 124 5.34 -1.29 7.95
N HIS A 125 5.29 -2.62 8.02
CA HIS A 125 5.27 -3.33 9.30
C HIS A 125 6.11 -4.62 9.21
N PRO A 126 6.99 -4.92 10.19
CA PRO A 126 7.88 -6.08 10.13
C PRO A 126 7.13 -7.41 10.03
N ASP A 127 5.98 -7.53 10.69
CA ASP A 127 5.13 -8.72 10.59
C ASP A 127 4.40 -8.81 9.23
N ALA A 128 4.26 -7.74 8.45
CA ALA A 128 3.52 -7.80 7.19
C ALA A 128 4.14 -8.82 6.24
N GLU A 129 3.33 -9.58 5.52
CA GLU A 129 3.82 -10.55 4.55
C GLU A 129 2.98 -10.44 3.27
N PRO A 130 3.60 -10.42 2.07
CA PRO A 130 2.85 -10.50 0.83
C PRO A 130 1.97 -11.74 0.83
N ARG A 131 0.67 -11.58 0.61
CA ARG A 131 -0.30 -12.67 0.65
C ARG A 131 -1.29 -12.52 -0.48
N HIS A 132 -1.56 -13.63 -1.15
CA HIS A 132 -2.62 -13.69 -2.14
C HIS A 132 -3.97 -13.72 -1.45
N HIS A 133 -4.88 -12.84 -1.86
CA HIS A 133 -6.27 -12.85 -1.40
C HIS A 133 -7.17 -13.22 -2.58
N GLU A 134 -7.93 -14.31 -2.45
CA GLU A 134 -8.82 -14.81 -3.51
C GLU A 134 -9.80 -13.74 -4.02
N VAL A 135 -10.23 -12.86 -3.11
CA VAL A 135 -11.10 -11.73 -3.42
C VAL A 135 -10.41 -10.46 -2.97
N ARG A 136 -9.80 -9.76 -3.93
CA ARG A 136 -9.26 -8.42 -3.75
C ARG A 136 -10.17 -7.41 -4.44
N PRO A 137 -10.55 -6.32 -3.75
CA PRO A 137 -11.40 -5.31 -4.37
C PRO A 137 -10.65 -4.57 -5.47
N ARG A 138 -11.37 -4.13 -6.50
CA ARG A 138 -10.79 -3.33 -7.59
C ARG A 138 -10.57 -1.87 -7.22
N LEU A 139 -11.29 -1.41 -6.21
CA LEU A 139 -11.28 -0.03 -5.71
C LEU A 139 -11.36 -0.09 -4.19
N LYS A 140 -10.84 0.94 -3.52
CA LYS A 140 -10.94 1.10 -2.08
C LYS A 140 -12.41 1.04 -1.62
N ILE A 141 -12.65 0.27 -0.55
CA ILE A 141 -13.97 0.13 0.08
C ILE A 141 -13.84 0.64 1.51
N SER A 142 -14.69 1.60 1.88
CA SER A 142 -14.69 2.14 3.24
C SER A 142 -14.93 1.04 4.28
N GLY A 143 -14.09 0.99 5.30
CA GLY A 143 -14.16 -0.01 6.37
C GLY A 143 -13.49 -1.35 6.07
N LEU A 144 -12.89 -1.53 4.88
CA LEU A 144 -12.11 -2.72 4.55
C LEU A 144 -10.61 -2.40 4.66
N ALA A 145 -9.90 -3.11 5.53
CA ALA A 145 -8.45 -3.00 5.66
C ALA A 145 -7.75 -4.05 4.81
N ILE A 146 -6.91 -3.61 3.86
CA ILE A 146 -6.04 -4.47 3.08
C ILE A 146 -4.66 -4.45 3.74
N LEU A 147 -4.27 -5.59 4.30
CA LEU A 147 -3.10 -5.66 5.18
C LEU A 147 -1.80 -6.08 4.47
N SER A 148 -1.88 -6.46 3.19
CA SER A 148 -0.69 -6.81 2.41
C SER A 148 -0.92 -6.73 0.91
N PHE A 149 0.19 -6.60 0.17
CA PHE A 149 0.22 -6.65 -1.29
C PHE A 149 0.17 -8.07 -1.83
N GLU A 150 -0.22 -8.20 -3.10
CA GLU A 150 -0.08 -9.44 -3.86
C GLU A 150 1.40 -9.83 -4.01
N PRO A 151 1.79 -11.10 -3.75
CA PRO A 151 3.18 -11.55 -3.91
C PRO A 151 3.73 -11.32 -5.32
N ALA A 152 2.89 -11.45 -6.34
CA ALA A 152 3.27 -11.23 -7.73
C ALA A 152 3.58 -9.75 -8.02
N ALA A 153 2.83 -8.83 -7.39
CA ALA A 153 3.07 -7.38 -7.53
C ALA A 153 4.41 -6.98 -6.90
N VAL A 154 4.71 -7.49 -5.70
CA VAL A 154 6.00 -7.27 -5.04
C VAL A 154 7.14 -7.81 -5.92
N SER A 155 7.02 -9.06 -6.37
CA SER A 155 8.05 -9.72 -7.17
C SER A 155 8.31 -9.01 -8.51
N ALA A 156 7.29 -8.44 -9.15
CA ALA A 156 7.43 -7.72 -10.41
C ALA A 156 8.37 -6.52 -10.31
N VAL A 157 8.45 -5.89 -9.14
CA VAL A 157 9.27 -4.71 -8.89
C VAL A 157 10.62 -5.08 -8.30
N THR A 158 10.66 -5.99 -7.32
CA THR A 158 11.88 -6.27 -6.55
C THR A 158 12.82 -7.25 -7.23
N ALA A 159 12.34 -8.08 -8.17
CA ALA A 159 13.20 -8.99 -8.94
C ALA A 159 14.23 -8.27 -9.83
N GLY A 160 13.93 -7.04 -10.27
CA GLY A 160 14.85 -6.22 -11.07
C GLY A 160 15.91 -5.49 -10.22
N ALA A 161 15.60 -5.14 -8.98
CA ALA A 161 16.47 -4.37 -8.09
C ALA A 161 17.74 -5.14 -7.65
N GLY A 162 17.66 -6.47 -7.56
CA GLY A 162 18.80 -7.32 -7.17
C GLY A 162 19.78 -7.68 -8.29
N ALA A 163 19.46 -7.36 -9.56
CA ALA A 163 20.30 -7.74 -10.71
C ALA A 163 21.41 -6.71 -11.01
N THR A 164 21.20 -5.44 -10.66
CA THR A 164 22.13 -4.33 -10.92
C THR A 164 23.30 -4.24 -9.94
N GLU A 165 23.24 -4.92 -8.79
CA GLU A 165 24.29 -4.86 -7.76
C GLU A 165 25.44 -5.88 -7.94
N ARG A 166 25.36 -6.78 -8.92
CA ARG A 166 26.40 -7.83 -9.14
C ARG A 166 27.47 -7.49 -10.18
N VAL A 167 27.52 -6.26 -10.69
CA VAL A 167 28.51 -5.87 -11.71
C VAL A 167 29.42 -4.76 -11.20
N THR A 168 30.17 -4.99 -10.13
CA THR A 168 31.41 -4.25 -9.84
C THR A 168 32.33 -5.07 -8.94
N HIS A 169 33.04 -6.07 -9.50
CA HIS A 169 34.43 -6.38 -9.11
C HIS A 169 34.93 -7.50 -10.04
N ASP A 170 35.43 -7.15 -11.23
CA ASP A 170 36.38 -8.01 -11.90
C ASP A 170 37.68 -7.21 -11.97
N ASP A 171 38.60 -7.62 -11.11
CA ASP A 171 39.97 -7.16 -11.00
C ASP A 171 40.63 -7.17 -12.37
N HIS A 172 41.25 -6.06 -12.72
CA HIS A 172 42.20 -5.98 -13.81
C HIS A 172 43.57 -6.39 -13.24
N PRO A 173 44.16 -7.54 -13.61
CA PRO A 173 45.56 -7.77 -13.31
C PRO A 173 46.40 -7.04 -14.36
N ASP A 174 47.01 -5.92 -13.95
CA ASP A 174 48.22 -5.40 -14.58
C ASP A 174 49.38 -6.39 -14.34
N ALA A 175 49.90 -6.98 -15.42
CA ALA A 175 51.32 -7.28 -15.66
C ALA A 175 51.54 -7.88 -17.06
#